data_AF-A0A968DB16-F1
#
_entry.id   AF-A0A968DB16-F1
#
_cell.length_a   1.000
_cell.length_b   1.000
_cell.length_c   1.000
_cell.angle_alpha   90.00
_cell.angle_beta   90.00
_cell.angle_gamma   90.00
#
_symmetry.space_group_name_H-M   'P 1'
#
loop_
_entity.id
_entity.type
_entity.pdbx_description
1 polymer ?
#
loop_
_entity_poly.entity_id
_entity_poly.type
_entity_poly.pdbx_seq_one_letter_code
_entity_poly.pdbx_strand_id
1 'polypeptide(L)'
;GGQLLQTGPSLDEAAAAVVLVHGRGGSAGDILTLASEIDVPGIAWLAPQAAGNTWYPLSFLAPHARNEPGLSSGLGLLAGIV
;
A
#
# COMPACT_ATOMS: atom_id res chain seq x y z
N GLY A 1 0.82 -8.06 -11.62
CA GLY A 1 0.78 -8.15 -10.15
C GLY A 1 1.81 -7.20 -9.59
N GLY A 2 1.42 -6.34 -8.66
CA GLY A 2 2.34 -5.39 -8.02
C GLY A 2 3.23 -6.08 -6.97
N GLN A 3 4.32 -5.43 -6.62
CA GLN A 3 5.20 -5.87 -5.54
C GLN A 3 4.52 -5.60 -4.18
N LEU A 4 4.55 -6.57 -3.27
CA LEU A 4 4.12 -6.41 -1.88
C LEU A 4 5.35 -6.59 -0.99
N LEU A 5 5.73 -5.55 -0.25
CA LEU A 5 6.78 -5.65 0.76
C LEU A 5 6.17 -5.95 2.12
N GLN A 6 6.91 -6.65 2.96
CA GLN A 6 6.50 -7.00 4.31
C GLN A 6 7.66 -6.84 5.30
N THR A 7 7.35 -6.41 6.53
CA THR A 7 8.22 -6.52 7.70
C THR A 7 7.41 -6.90 8.94
N GLY A 8 8.10 -7.30 10.02
CA GLY A 8 7.48 -7.87 11.22
C GLY A 8 7.25 -9.38 11.11
N PRO A 9 6.48 -9.98 12.05
CA PRO A 9 6.12 -11.40 12.00
C PRO A 9 5.37 -11.78 10.71
N SER A 10 5.35 -13.07 10.41
CA SER A 10 4.48 -13.59 9.34
C SER A 10 3.01 -13.41 9.70
N LEU A 11 2.12 -13.44 8.70
CA LEU A 11 0.69 -13.17 8.94
C LEU A 11 0.01 -14.21 9.84
N ASP A 12 0.53 -15.43 9.90
CA ASP A 12 0.07 -16.50 10.79
C ASP A 12 0.54 -16.34 12.24
N GLU A 13 1.60 -15.56 12.48
CA GLU A 13 2.16 -15.29 13.80
C GLU A 13 1.79 -13.90 14.33
N ALA A 14 1.39 -12.98 13.45
CA ALA A 14 1.08 -11.61 13.79
C ALA A 14 -0.24 -11.50 14.58
N ALA A 15 -0.25 -10.63 15.59
CA ALA A 15 -1.46 -10.29 16.34
C ALA A 15 -2.42 -9.40 15.51
N ALA A 16 -1.87 -8.61 14.59
CA ALA A 16 -2.60 -7.79 13.64
C ALA A 16 -1.71 -7.45 12.43
N ALA A 17 -2.34 -6.97 11.36
CA ALA A 17 -1.65 -6.49 10.17
C ALA A 17 -2.00 -5.02 9.89
N VAL A 18 -1.04 -4.27 9.34
CA VAL A 18 -1.23 -2.90 8.87
C VAL A 18 -0.82 -2.80 7.41
N VAL A 19 -1.72 -2.28 6.57
CA VAL A 19 -1.43 -1.99 5.17
C VAL A 19 -1.04 -0.52 5.02
N LEU A 20 0.24 -0.27 4.71
CA LEU A 20 0.83 1.04 4.49
C LEU A 20 0.76 1.41 3.01
N VAL A 21 -0.03 2.43 2.69
CA VAL A 21 -0.27 2.88 1.30
C VAL A 21 0.53 4.16 1.04
N HIS A 22 1.51 4.09 0.15
CA HIS A 22 2.35 5.25 -0.17
C HIS A 22 1.61 6.34 -0.96
N GLY A 23 2.11 7.57 -0.91
CA GLY A 23 1.60 8.70 -1.69
C GLY A 23 2.05 8.73 -3.15
N ARG A 24 1.56 9.70 -3.93
CA ARG A 24 1.95 9.90 -5.34
C ARG A 24 3.47 10.13 -5.47
N GLY A 25 4.11 9.38 -6.36
CA GLY A 25 5.55 9.45 -6.62
C GLY A 25 6.42 8.67 -5.62
N GLY A 26 5.85 8.21 -4.51
CA GLY A 26 6.55 7.39 -3.52
C GLY A 26 6.62 5.91 -3.90
N SER A 27 7.26 5.14 -3.04
CA SER A 27 7.39 3.69 -3.17
C SER A 27 6.90 2.92 -1.94
N ALA A 28 6.71 1.61 -2.10
CA ALA A 28 6.45 0.69 -0.99
C ALA A 28 7.57 0.70 0.05
N GLY A 29 8.83 0.82 -0.38
CA GLY A 29 9.98 0.88 0.52
C GLY A 29 9.95 2.14 1.40
N ASP A 30 9.66 3.30 0.80
CA ASP A 30 9.61 4.57 1.53
C ASP A 30 8.57 4.54 2.64
N ILE A 31 7.34 4.10 2.33
CA ILE A 31 6.27 4.08 3.33
C ILE A 31 6.50 3.00 4.39
N LEU A 32 7.16 1.89 4.05
CA LEU A 32 7.47 0.81 4.99
C LEU A 32 8.44 1.27 6.10
N THR A 33 9.23 2.32 5.88
CA THR A 33 10.07 2.91 6.93
C THR A 33 9.26 3.40 8.14
N LEU A 34 7.97 3.72 7.97
CA LEU A 34 7.11 4.08 9.10
C LEU A 34 6.93 2.92 10.10
N ALA A 35 7.09 1.66 9.66
CA ALA A 35 7.00 0.50 10.55
C ALA A 35 8.07 0.56 11.65
N SER A 36 9.29 0.99 11.33
CA SER A 36 10.37 1.14 12.32
C SER A 36 10.21 2.36 13.20
N GLU A 37 9.54 3.41 12.74
CA GLU A 37 9.27 4.62 13.55
C GLU A 37 8.12 4.40 14.55
N ILE A 38 7.13 3.59 14.17
CA ILE A 38 5.99 3.24 15.03
C ILE A 38 6.39 2.15 16.05
N ASP A 39 7.23 1.20 15.64
CA ASP A 39 7.86 0.18 16.48
C ASP A 39 6.89 -0.58 17.42
N VAL A 40 5.81 -1.11 16.85
CA VAL A 40 4.84 -1.92 17.60
C VAL A 40 5.12 -3.41 17.35
N PRO A 41 5.49 -4.18 18.39
CA PRO A 41 5.76 -5.61 18.25
C PRO A 41 4.48 -6.39 17.93
N GLY A 42 4.64 -7.52 17.23
CA GLY A 42 3.52 -8.40 16.88
C GLY A 42 2.66 -7.92 15.70
N ILE A 43 3.05 -6.83 15.02
CA ILE A 43 2.35 -6.31 13.84
C ILE A 43 3.07 -6.73 12.56
N ALA A 44 2.34 -7.37 11.64
CA ALA A 44 2.79 -7.55 10.26
C ALA A 44 2.52 -6.26 9.48
N TRP A 45 3.57 -5.66 8.93
CA TRP A 45 3.49 -4.44 8.14
C TRP A 45 3.58 -4.78 6.68
N LEU A 46 2.57 -4.40 5.90
CA LEU A 46 2.46 -4.69 4.47
C LEU A 46 2.50 -3.37 3.70
N ALA A 47 3.35 -3.28 2.67
CA ALA A 47 3.44 -2.10 1.80
C ALA A 47 3.33 -2.52 0.32
N PRO A 48 2.16 -2.35 -0.31
CA PRO A 48 2.01 -2.60 -1.74
C PRO A 48 2.59 -1.46 -2.59
N GLN A 49 3.16 -1.81 -3.73
CA GLN A 49 3.70 -0.87 -4.72
C GLN A 49 2.67 -0.58 -5.82
N ALA A 50 2.33 0.70 -6.00
CA ALA A 50 1.54 1.16 -7.14
C ALA A 50 2.34 1.08 -8.45
N ALA A 51 1.68 0.72 -9.56
CA ALA A 51 2.30 0.79 -10.88
C ALA A 51 2.67 2.24 -11.24
N GLY A 52 3.89 2.46 -11.73
CA GLY A 52 4.36 3.81 -12.07
C GLY A 52 4.38 4.78 -10.87
N ASN A 53 4.49 4.26 -9.65
CA ASN A 53 4.52 5.04 -8.41
C ASN A 53 3.28 5.92 -8.19
N THR A 54 2.14 5.55 -8.78
CA THR A 54 0.89 6.30 -8.61
C THR A 54 -0.33 5.38 -8.65
N TRP A 55 -1.24 5.57 -7.70
CA TRP A 55 -2.51 4.83 -7.67
C TRP A 55 -3.49 5.33 -8.73
N TYR A 56 -3.44 6.61 -9.08
CA TYR A 56 -4.28 7.21 -10.12
C TYR A 56 -3.66 8.52 -10.62
N PRO A 57 -3.80 8.87 -11.91
CA PRO A 57 -2.96 9.88 -12.57
C PRO A 57 -3.27 11.33 -12.20
N LEU A 58 -4.49 11.65 -11.79
CA LEU A 58 -4.94 13.04 -11.55
C LEU A 58 -5.24 13.31 -10.07
N SER A 59 -5.66 14.54 -9.76
CA SER A 59 -6.10 14.92 -8.41
C SER A 59 -7.22 14.00 -7.90
N PHE A 60 -7.26 13.77 -6.59
CA PHE A 60 -8.37 13.06 -5.93
C PHE A 60 -9.70 13.83 -6.03
N LEU A 61 -9.65 15.14 -6.32
CA LEU A 61 -10.81 15.99 -6.58
C LEU A 61 -11.30 15.93 -8.04
N ALA A 62 -10.56 15.27 -8.95
CA ALA A 62 -11.00 15.09 -10.32
C ALA A 62 -12.13 14.04 -10.40
N PRO A 63 -13.02 14.11 -11.41
CA PRO A 63 -14.04 13.08 -11.61
C PRO A 63 -13.41 11.68 -11.67
N HIS A 64 -13.99 10.72 -10.94
CA HIS A 64 -13.43 9.37 -10.79
C HIS A 64 -13.10 8.70 -12.14
N ALA A 65 -13.98 8.85 -13.13
CA ALA A 65 -13.80 8.29 -14.47
C ALA A 65 -12.49 8.73 -15.15
N ARG A 66 -11.93 9.90 -14.80
CA ARG A 66 -10.66 10.38 -15.36
C ARG A 66 -9.42 9.78 -14.66
N ASN A 67 -9.62 9.14 -13.51
CA ASN A 67 -8.58 8.42 -12.78
C ASN A 67 -8.59 6.93 -13.09
N GLU A 68 -9.55 6.45 -13.87
CA GLU A 68 -9.59 5.08 -14.37
C GLU A 68 -8.63 4.85 -15.55
N PRO A 69 -8.07 3.62 -15.71
CA PRO A 69 -8.28 2.43 -14.87
C PRO A 69 -7.38 2.38 -13.62
N GLY A 70 -6.55 3.40 -13.38
CA GLY A 70 -5.60 3.43 -12.27
C GLY A 70 -6.29 3.25 -10.92
N LEU A 71 -7.37 4.00 -10.68
CA LEU A 71 -8.14 3.91 -9.44
C LEU A 71 -8.67 2.50 -9.18
N SER A 72 -9.40 1.91 -10.13
CA SER A 72 -9.93 0.54 -9.99
C SER A 72 -8.81 -0.48 -9.85
N SER A 73 -7.70 -0.33 -10.57
CA SER A 73 -6.54 -1.22 -10.43
C SER A 73 -5.89 -1.13 -9.05
N GLY A 74 -5.76 0.08 -8.49
CA GLY A 74 -5.19 0.30 -7.17
C GLY A 74 -6.08 -0.28 -6.07
N LEU A 75 -7.38 -0.02 -6.14
CA LEU A 75 -8.37 -0.59 -5.22
C LEU A 75 -8.42 -2.12 -5.31
N GLY A 76 -8.35 -2.68 -6.53
CA GLY A 76 -8.31 -4.13 -6.73
C GLY A 76 -7.06 -4.78 -6.14
N LEU A 77 -5.91 -4.10 -6.21
CA LEU A 77 -4.68 -4.56 -5.56
C LEU A 77 -4.84 -4.56 -4.04
N LEU A 78 -5.34 -3.48 -3.46
CA LEU A 78 -5.54 -3.37 -2.01
C LEU A 78 -6.57 -4.39 -1.50
N ALA A 79 -7.67 -4.56 -2.23
CA ALA A 79 -8.70 -5.56 -1.92
C ALA A 79 -8.20 -7.00 -2.04
N GLY A 80 -7.11 -7.27 -2.76
CA GLY A 80 -6.48 -8.60 -2.79
C GLY A 80 -5.62 -8.91 -1.57
N ILE A 81 -5.37 -7.91 -0.70
CA ILE A 81 -4.57 -8.06 0.53
C ILE A 81 -5.45 -8.33 1.75
N VAL A 82 -6.68 -7.76 1.76
CA VAL A 82 -7.66 -7.88 2.85
C VAL A 82 -8.68 -8.97 2.55
#